data_AF-G7EGN2-F1
#
_entry.id   AF-G7EGN2-F1
#
_cell.length_a   1.000
_cell.length_b   1.000
_cell.length_c   1.000
_cell.angle_alpha   90.00
_cell.angle_beta   90.00
_cell.angle_gamma   90.00
#
_symmetry.space_group_name_H-M   'P 1'
#
loop_
_entity.id
_entity.type
_entity.pdbx_description
1 polymer ?
#
loop_
_entity_poly.entity_id
_entity_poly.type
_entity_poly.pdbx_seq_one_letter_code
_entity_poly.pdbx_strand_id
1 'polypeptide(L)'
;MANFIFYCNGTIKTGFGHLSRCLNVARATFALQPYSKIVFFGDFDQFSTQRINNFGFTVAGSDFIFESNMTVLADSYQFTCEQLFELKKIGLKLCIIDDFDQYNYNFIDLTVNFRFNAEAFCRSTTKHRLGLRYFSFAQELLSLRRSRSQGHFQNSINTILVFIGGNDRFDVATHVVNALDKILVGKKIILLDQKAPFISLKNNTYQALEFVDDMSAVYKQADLIINGGGLTKYEAGFCLIPNCAISQTREQYTDTLELARAHLTFDLGFAENATLESLTLDIERFLHTGILAQRAAMLSSYYLDSTEQFAQEIIKVSNE
;
A
#
# COMPACT_ATOMS: atom_id res chain seq x y z
N MET A 1 15.54 25.71 8.96
CA MET A 1 15.63 24.53 8.08
C MET A 1 14.47 23.63 8.46
N ALA A 2 13.60 23.26 7.52
CA ALA A 2 12.40 22.50 7.86
C ALA A 2 12.78 21.10 8.36
N ASN A 3 12.25 20.75 9.53
CA ASN A 3 12.41 19.45 10.15
C ASN A 3 11.12 18.67 9.92
N PHE A 4 11.17 17.64 9.07
CA PHE A 4 10.05 16.74 8.83
C PHE A 4 10.21 15.48 9.68
N ILE A 5 9.18 15.17 10.45
CA ILE A 5 9.11 13.96 11.26
C ILE A 5 8.09 13.01 10.65
N PHE A 6 8.49 11.80 10.34
CA PHE A 6 7.59 10.74 9.91
C PHE A 6 7.31 9.86 11.13
N TYR A 7 6.12 10.01 11.72
CA TYR A 7 5.71 9.30 12.92
C TYR A 7 4.83 8.09 12.56
N CYS A 8 5.47 6.92 12.47
CA CYS A 8 4.80 5.66 12.19
C CYS A 8 5.53 4.49 12.85
N ASN A 9 4.90 3.32 12.89
CA ASN A 9 5.55 2.08 13.32
C ASN A 9 5.85 1.17 12.13
N GLY A 10 6.94 0.41 12.19
CA GLY A 10 7.31 -0.60 11.21
C GLY A 10 8.03 -1.75 11.88
N THR A 11 7.30 -2.82 12.18
CA THR A 11 7.85 -4.03 12.78
C THR A 11 7.17 -5.25 12.18
N ILE A 12 7.75 -6.44 12.39
CA ILE A 12 7.07 -7.72 12.07
C ILE A 12 5.65 -7.78 12.67
N LYS A 13 5.45 -7.21 13.87
CA LYS A 13 4.15 -7.25 14.57
C LYS A 13 3.15 -6.24 14.00
N THR A 14 3.58 -5.02 13.69
CA THR A 14 2.70 -3.96 13.16
C THR A 14 2.52 -4.05 11.65
N GLY A 15 3.38 -4.80 10.96
CA GLY A 15 3.51 -4.81 9.51
C GLY A 15 4.29 -3.59 9.01
N PHE A 16 4.68 -3.63 7.73
CA PHE A 16 5.54 -2.61 7.12
C PHE A 16 4.79 -1.61 6.23
N GLY A 17 3.45 -1.65 6.21
CA GLY A 17 2.62 -0.80 5.36
C GLY A 17 2.78 0.69 5.67
N HIS A 18 2.62 1.08 6.95
CA HIS A 18 2.77 2.47 7.39
C HIS A 18 4.18 3.01 7.08
N LEU A 19 5.21 2.24 7.44
CA LEU A 19 6.60 2.58 7.12
C LEU A 19 6.84 2.74 5.62
N SER A 20 6.32 1.85 4.77
CA SER A 20 6.48 1.92 3.31
C SER A 20 5.89 3.22 2.76
N ARG A 21 4.66 3.57 3.16
CA ARG A 21 3.99 4.82 2.75
C ARG A 21 4.78 6.04 3.20
N CYS A 22 5.19 6.09 4.47
CA CYS A 22 5.98 7.17 5.03
C CYS A 22 7.35 7.31 4.36
N LEU A 23 8.05 6.22 4.07
CA LEU A 23 9.33 6.25 3.33
C LEU A 23 9.16 6.83 1.93
N ASN A 24 8.11 6.45 1.21
CA ASN A 24 7.86 6.97 -0.14
C ASN A 24 7.65 8.48 -0.11
N VAL A 25 6.84 8.97 0.83
CA VAL A 25 6.59 10.40 1.00
C VAL A 25 7.85 11.13 1.48
N ALA A 26 8.61 10.58 2.43
CA ALA A 26 9.88 11.14 2.91
C ALA A 26 10.90 11.34 1.78
N ARG A 27 11.05 10.34 0.90
CA ARG A 27 11.91 10.42 -0.28
C ARG A 27 11.46 11.54 -1.22
N ALA A 28 10.17 11.67 -1.47
CA ALA A 28 9.64 12.75 -2.30
C ALA A 28 9.80 14.13 -1.65
N THR A 29 9.56 14.25 -0.34
CA THR A 29 9.78 15.49 0.43
C THR A 29 11.24 15.92 0.36
N PHE A 30 12.19 15.01 0.56
CA PHE A 30 13.62 15.31 0.46
C PHE A 30 14.03 15.74 -0.96
N ALA A 31 13.47 15.10 -1.99
CA ALA A 31 13.74 15.46 -3.37
C ALA A 31 13.23 16.87 -3.73
N LEU A 32 12.08 17.28 -3.18
CA LEU A 32 11.47 18.60 -3.40
C LEU A 32 12.08 19.71 -2.53
N GLN A 33 12.53 19.37 -1.32
CA GLN A 33 13.26 20.27 -0.42
C GLN A 33 14.59 19.63 -0.02
N PRO A 34 15.59 19.69 -0.92
CA PRO A 34 16.96 19.32 -0.59
C PRO A 34 17.40 20.12 0.65
N TYR A 35 18.19 19.50 1.53
CA TYR A 35 18.64 20.06 2.82
C TYR A 35 17.60 20.08 3.94
N SER A 36 16.35 19.64 3.73
CA SER A 36 15.45 19.38 4.85
C SER A 36 16.00 18.24 5.73
N LYS A 37 15.82 18.35 7.05
CA LYS A 37 16.17 17.27 7.98
C LYS A 37 14.95 16.36 8.10
N ILE A 38 15.12 15.09 7.73
CA ILE A 38 14.07 14.07 7.83
C ILE A 38 14.43 13.08 8.92
N VAL A 39 13.51 12.90 9.87
CA VAL A 39 13.65 11.96 10.99
C VAL A 39 12.43 11.05 11.04
N PHE A 40 12.64 9.76 11.27
CA PHE A 40 11.59 8.79 11.55
C PHE A 40 11.45 8.60 13.06
N PHE A 41 10.22 8.67 13.57
CA PHE A 41 9.91 8.50 14.99
C PHE A 41 8.85 7.40 15.14
N GLY A 42 9.03 6.50 16.10
CA GLY A 42 8.13 5.37 16.33
C GLY A 42 8.87 4.08 16.65
N ASP A 43 8.14 2.97 16.65
CA ASP A 43 8.67 1.63 16.91
C ASP A 43 9.15 0.99 15.60
N PHE A 44 10.44 0.70 15.53
CA PHE A 44 11.10 0.11 14.36
C PHE A 44 11.98 -1.06 14.78
N ASP A 45 11.82 -2.21 14.11
CA ASP A 45 12.75 -3.31 14.26
C ASP A 45 14.07 -3.06 13.52
N GLN A 46 15.04 -3.99 13.65
CA GLN A 46 16.35 -3.87 13.01
C GLN A 46 16.21 -3.72 11.48
N PHE A 47 15.30 -4.47 10.88
CA PHE A 47 15.04 -4.42 9.45
C PHE A 47 14.56 -3.02 9.02
N SER A 48 13.54 -2.50 9.69
CA SER A 48 12.96 -1.19 9.40
C SER A 48 13.96 -0.05 9.62
N THR A 49 14.74 -0.13 10.71
CA THR A 49 15.81 0.82 11.00
C THR A 49 16.87 0.83 9.89
N GLN A 50 17.32 -0.35 9.46
CA GLN A 50 18.29 -0.47 8.37
C GLN A 50 17.73 0.10 7.06
N ARG A 51 16.46 -0.17 6.75
CA ARG A 51 15.81 0.35 5.55
C ARG A 51 15.72 1.89 5.55
N ILE A 52 15.35 2.49 6.67
CA ILE A 52 15.33 3.95 6.85
C ILE A 52 16.72 4.54 6.61
N ASN A 53 17.75 3.95 7.21
CA ASN A 53 19.15 4.39 7.07
C ASN A 53 19.67 4.23 5.63
N ASN A 54 19.30 3.16 4.93
CA ASN A 54 19.71 2.94 3.53
C ASN A 54 19.20 4.03 2.58
N PHE A 55 18.09 4.70 2.91
CA PHE A 55 17.59 5.86 2.17
C PHE A 55 18.19 7.19 2.63
N GLY A 56 19.14 7.17 3.57
CA GLY A 56 19.82 8.37 4.08
C GLY A 56 19.05 9.12 5.16
N PHE A 57 18.00 8.53 5.73
CA PHE A 57 17.23 9.12 6.82
C PHE A 57 17.69 8.57 8.18
N THR A 58 17.26 9.23 9.25
CA THR A 58 17.65 8.85 10.62
C THR A 58 16.43 8.43 11.43
N VAL A 59 16.58 7.37 12.21
CA VAL A 59 15.60 7.01 13.26
C VAL A 59 15.92 7.81 14.52
N ALA A 60 14.90 8.42 15.11
CA ALA A 60 14.99 9.17 16.35
C ALA A 60 15.48 8.29 17.51
N GLY A 61 16.45 8.81 18.28
CA GLY A 61 16.88 8.21 19.54
C GLY A 61 15.86 8.39 20.66
N SER A 62 16.08 7.71 21.80
CA SER A 62 15.24 7.84 23.00
C SER A 62 15.23 9.24 23.61
N ASP A 63 16.24 10.05 23.29
CA ASP A 63 16.45 11.43 23.71
C ASP A 63 15.89 12.45 22.70
N PHE A 64 15.19 12.00 21.66
CA PHE A 64 14.62 12.90 20.66
C PHE A 64 13.54 13.80 21.27
N ILE A 65 13.66 15.10 21.03
CA ILE A 65 12.74 16.12 21.53
C ILE A 65 12.02 16.75 20.33
N PHE A 66 10.68 16.81 20.42
CA PHE A 66 9.88 17.59 19.50
C PHE A 66 10.02 19.07 19.81
N GLU A 67 10.29 19.88 18.78
CA GLU A 67 10.42 21.33 18.88
C GLU A 67 9.32 22.03 18.09
N SER A 68 8.92 23.22 18.54
CA SER A 68 8.03 24.10 17.78
C SER A 68 8.57 24.32 16.35
N ASN A 69 7.67 24.38 15.36
CA ASN A 69 7.96 24.51 13.92
C ASN A 69 8.40 23.22 13.19
N MET A 70 8.53 22.07 13.86
CA MET A 70 8.64 20.80 13.15
C MET A 70 7.30 20.45 12.48
N THR A 71 7.36 19.77 11.33
CA THR A 71 6.19 19.24 10.64
C THR A 71 6.16 17.73 10.77
N VAL A 72 5.09 17.19 11.34
CA VAL A 72 4.92 15.76 11.57
C VAL A 72 3.94 15.20 10.54
N LEU A 73 4.32 14.15 9.83
CA LEU A 73 3.39 13.26 9.15
C LEU A 73 3.19 12.02 10.02
N ALA A 74 2.02 11.87 10.62
CA ALA A 74 1.66 10.73 11.45
C ALA A 74 0.91 9.67 10.63
N ASP A 75 1.25 8.40 10.80
CA ASP A 75 0.55 7.26 10.18
C ASP A 75 0.50 6.06 11.14
N SER A 76 -0.61 5.96 11.88
CA SER A 76 -0.92 4.85 12.78
C SER A 76 -2.40 4.86 13.12
N TYR A 77 -3.00 3.68 13.31
CA TYR A 77 -4.38 3.54 13.81
C TYR A 77 -4.50 3.65 15.34
N GLN A 78 -3.39 3.84 16.05
CA GLN A 78 -3.33 3.73 17.51
C GLN A 78 -3.22 5.08 18.22
N PHE A 79 -3.20 6.20 17.48
CA PHE A 79 -3.13 7.51 18.10
C PHE A 79 -4.41 7.83 18.86
N THR A 80 -4.26 8.39 20.06
CA THR A 80 -5.37 9.01 20.78
C THR A 80 -5.48 10.50 20.45
N CYS A 81 -6.67 11.07 20.64
CA CYS A 81 -6.87 12.52 20.52
C CYS A 81 -5.90 13.30 21.43
N GLU A 82 -5.72 12.84 22.66
CA GLU A 82 -4.80 13.45 23.64
C GLU A 82 -3.36 13.45 23.14
N GLN A 83 -2.84 12.32 22.64
CA GLN A 83 -1.48 12.24 22.10
C GLN A 83 -1.26 13.24 20.95
N LEU A 84 -2.20 13.30 19.99
CA LEU A 84 -2.12 14.24 18.87
C LEU A 84 -2.26 15.69 19.32
N PHE A 85 -3.08 15.96 20.33
CA PHE A 85 -3.26 17.29 20.89
C PHE A 85 -2.03 17.78 21.66
N GLU A 86 -1.35 16.91 22.41
CA GLU A 86 -0.08 17.24 23.06
C GLU A 86 1.01 17.56 22.04
N LEU A 87 1.09 16.83 20.93
CA LEU A 87 1.96 17.20 19.80
C LEU A 87 1.63 18.60 19.27
N LYS A 88 0.34 18.90 19.09
CA LYS A 88 -0.09 20.23 18.62
C LYS A 88 0.27 21.35 19.60
N LYS A 89 0.17 21.12 20.91
CA LYS A 89 0.52 22.10 21.96
C LYS A 89 1.99 22.52 21.95
N ILE A 90 2.89 21.64 21.52
CA ILE A 90 4.32 21.96 21.34
C ILE A 90 4.53 23.02 20.25
N GLY A 91 3.53 23.27 19.40
CA GLY A 91 3.65 24.13 18.22
C GLY A 91 4.07 23.36 16.97
N LEU A 92 3.75 22.06 16.94
CA LEU A 92 3.97 21.21 15.76
C LEU A 92 2.90 21.47 14.69
N LYS A 93 3.31 21.31 13.44
CA LYS A 93 2.42 21.23 12.30
C LYS A 93 2.09 19.76 12.06
N LEU A 94 0.83 19.39 12.24
CA LEU A 94 0.39 18.02 12.31
C LEU A 94 -0.37 17.62 11.05
N CYS A 95 0.30 16.84 10.21
CA CYS A 95 -0.26 16.14 9.07
C CYS A 95 -0.54 14.68 9.45
N ILE A 96 -1.61 14.08 8.94
CA ILE A 96 -1.95 12.69 9.25
C ILE A 96 -2.40 11.92 8.01
N ILE A 97 -1.97 10.66 7.90
CA ILE A 97 -2.61 9.68 7.02
C ILE A 97 -3.77 9.07 7.79
N ASP A 98 -5.01 9.32 7.33
CA ASP A 98 -6.21 8.82 7.98
C ASP A 98 -7.08 8.08 6.98
N ASP A 99 -6.91 6.76 6.98
CA ASP A 99 -7.64 5.82 6.15
C ASP A 99 -9.15 5.74 6.47
N PHE A 100 -9.56 6.15 7.67
CA PHE A 100 -10.85 5.77 8.29
C PHE A 100 -11.62 6.93 8.93
N ASP A 101 -11.23 8.18 8.70
CA ASP A 101 -11.84 9.39 9.30
C ASP A 101 -11.83 9.37 10.84
N GLN A 102 -10.81 8.73 11.44
CA GLN A 102 -10.63 8.60 12.89
C GLN A 102 -10.07 9.87 13.53
N TYR A 103 -9.40 10.71 12.76
CA TYR A 103 -8.58 11.83 13.23
C TYR A 103 -9.05 13.17 12.69
N ASN A 104 -10.34 13.29 12.41
CA ASN A 104 -10.97 14.52 11.92
C ASN A 104 -11.16 15.57 13.03
N TYR A 105 -10.04 16.03 13.60
CA TYR A 105 -10.00 17.07 14.61
C TYR A 105 -9.64 18.41 13.99
N ASN A 106 -10.29 19.49 14.45
CA ASN A 106 -10.06 20.84 13.93
C ASN A 106 -8.61 21.34 14.08
N PHE A 107 -7.84 20.76 15.01
CA PHE A 107 -6.46 21.14 15.27
C PHE A 107 -5.43 20.42 14.38
N ILE A 108 -5.83 19.40 13.62
CA ILE A 108 -4.99 18.80 12.57
C ILE A 108 -4.82 19.81 11.45
N ASP A 109 -3.63 19.93 10.88
CA ASP A 109 -3.33 20.91 9.82
C ASP A 109 -3.59 20.33 8.43
N LEU A 110 -3.35 19.03 8.23
CA LEU A 110 -3.60 18.31 6.99
C LEU A 110 -4.00 16.87 7.26
N THR A 111 -5.06 16.40 6.59
CA THR A 111 -5.47 14.99 6.59
C THR A 111 -5.37 14.44 5.17
N VAL A 112 -4.65 13.33 5.00
CA VAL A 112 -4.51 12.65 3.71
C VAL A 112 -5.16 11.28 3.78
N ASN A 113 -6.11 11.03 2.88
CA ASN A 113 -6.68 9.71 2.67
C ASN A 113 -6.55 9.36 1.18
N PHE A 114 -5.58 8.53 0.84
CA PHE A 114 -5.27 8.21 -0.56
C PHE A 114 -6.23 7.17 -1.17
N ARG A 115 -7.18 6.63 -0.39
CA ARG A 115 -8.06 5.57 -0.87
C ARG A 115 -8.87 6.03 -2.07
N PHE A 116 -9.18 5.09 -2.95
CA PHE A 116 -10.07 5.39 -4.06
C PHE A 116 -11.45 5.74 -3.50
N ASN A 117 -12.05 6.83 -4.01
CA ASN A 117 -13.34 7.35 -3.52
C ASN A 117 -13.32 7.63 -2.00
N ALA A 118 -12.22 8.19 -1.49
CA ALA A 118 -12.03 8.46 -0.05
C ALA A 118 -13.15 9.31 0.57
N GLU A 119 -13.84 10.13 -0.22
CA GLU A 119 -15.02 10.91 0.16
C GLU A 119 -16.18 10.06 0.68
N ALA A 120 -16.28 8.79 0.25
CA ALA A 120 -17.29 7.86 0.75
C ALA A 120 -17.01 7.40 2.20
N PHE A 121 -15.79 7.61 2.69
CA PHE A 121 -15.33 7.13 3.98
C PHE A 121 -15.03 8.23 4.99
N CYS A 122 -15.05 9.51 4.59
CA CYS A 122 -14.67 10.61 5.47
C CYS A 122 -15.55 11.85 5.34
N ARG A 123 -15.65 12.59 6.45
CA ARG A 123 -16.26 13.92 6.50
C ARG A 123 -15.25 14.97 6.02
N SER A 124 -15.19 15.14 4.71
CA SER A 124 -14.24 16.05 4.06
C SER A 124 -14.33 17.49 4.57
N THR A 125 -13.17 18.11 4.75
CA THR A 125 -12.97 19.52 5.11
C THR A 125 -11.94 20.14 4.17
N THR A 126 -11.72 21.46 4.25
CA THR A 126 -10.68 22.14 3.44
C THR A 126 -9.26 21.64 3.71
N LYS A 127 -9.04 20.99 4.86
CA LYS A 127 -7.78 20.38 5.27
C LYS A 127 -7.57 18.96 4.73
N HIS A 128 -8.57 18.39 4.05
CA HIS A 128 -8.46 17.05 3.50
C HIS A 128 -7.81 17.05 2.12
N ARG A 129 -7.05 16.00 1.84
CA ARG A 129 -6.48 15.65 0.54
C ARG A 129 -6.83 14.20 0.27
N LEU A 130 -7.77 14.01 -0.65
CA LEU A 130 -8.49 12.76 -0.84
C LEU A 130 -8.16 12.13 -2.20
N GLY A 131 -8.19 10.79 -2.24
CA GLY A 131 -8.13 10.04 -3.48
C GLY A 131 -6.74 9.62 -3.92
N LEU A 132 -6.71 8.84 -5.00
CA LEU A 132 -5.49 8.28 -5.63
C LEU A 132 -4.49 9.36 -6.09
N ARG A 133 -4.91 10.62 -6.15
CA ARG A 133 -4.04 11.77 -6.37
C ARG A 133 -2.91 11.88 -5.33
N TYR A 134 -3.13 11.36 -4.13
CA TYR A 134 -2.17 11.39 -3.02
C TYR A 134 -1.66 9.98 -2.65
N PHE A 135 -1.85 8.98 -3.53
CA PHE A 135 -1.33 7.64 -3.31
C PHE A 135 0.20 7.63 -3.31
N SER A 136 0.81 7.24 -2.20
CA SER A 136 2.26 7.11 -2.07
C SER A 136 2.73 5.72 -2.52
N PHE A 137 3.50 5.68 -3.61
CA PHE A 137 4.11 4.45 -4.14
C PHE A 137 5.65 4.55 -4.11
N ALA A 138 6.32 3.38 -4.14
CA ALA A 138 7.78 3.31 -4.20
C ALA A 138 8.30 3.75 -5.57
N GLN A 139 9.29 4.65 -5.60
CA GLN A 139 9.85 5.24 -6.83
C GLN A 139 10.29 4.19 -7.85
N GLU A 140 10.76 3.04 -7.38
CA GLU A 140 11.20 1.89 -8.17
C GLU A 140 10.08 1.34 -9.09
N LEU A 141 8.81 1.52 -8.71
CA LEU A 141 7.63 1.10 -9.46
C LEU A 141 7.35 1.96 -10.70
N LEU A 142 7.90 3.17 -10.81
CA LEU A 142 7.66 4.05 -11.97
C LEU A 142 8.17 3.46 -13.28
N SER A 143 9.33 2.80 -13.23
CA SER A 143 9.89 2.14 -14.41
C SER A 143 8.93 1.07 -14.95
N LEU A 144 8.34 0.30 -14.05
CA LEU A 144 7.36 -0.75 -14.36
C LEU A 144 6.04 -0.17 -14.88
N ARG A 145 5.49 0.87 -14.22
CA ARG A 145 4.31 1.58 -14.69
C ARG A 145 4.50 2.09 -16.12
N ARG A 146 5.62 2.76 -16.38
CA ARG A 146 5.91 3.37 -17.70
C ARG A 146 6.00 2.31 -18.78
N SER A 147 6.78 1.25 -18.56
CA SER A 147 6.93 0.16 -19.55
C SER A 147 5.58 -0.50 -19.87
N ARG A 148 4.75 -0.75 -18.86
CA ARG A 148 3.42 -1.34 -19.03
C ARG A 148 2.40 -0.40 -19.64
N SER A 149 2.59 0.91 -19.55
CA SER A 149 1.70 1.90 -20.17
C SER A 149 1.93 2.09 -21.68
N GLN A 150 3.18 1.91 -22.14
CA GLN A 150 3.60 2.18 -23.52
C GLN A 150 3.56 0.94 -24.43
N GLY A 151 3.60 -0.26 -23.85
CA GLY A 151 3.59 -1.51 -24.60
C GLY A 151 2.21 -1.92 -25.11
N HIS A 152 2.19 -2.72 -26.19
CA HIS A 152 0.98 -3.46 -26.57
C HIS A 152 0.64 -4.43 -25.45
N PHE A 153 -0.57 -4.31 -24.89
CA PHE A 153 -1.00 -5.19 -23.81
C PHE A 153 -1.22 -6.60 -24.35
N GLN A 154 -0.30 -7.50 -24.04
CA GLN A 154 -0.51 -8.92 -24.25
C GLN A 154 -1.24 -9.47 -23.04
N ASN A 155 -2.48 -9.92 -23.24
CA ASN A 155 -3.30 -10.55 -22.19
C ASN A 155 -2.86 -12.00 -21.91
N SER A 156 -1.54 -12.26 -21.90
CA SER A 156 -0.97 -13.56 -21.59
C SER A 156 -0.50 -13.58 -20.14
N ILE A 157 -1.19 -14.33 -19.30
CA ILE A 157 -0.76 -14.57 -17.92
C ILE A 157 0.14 -15.79 -17.91
N ASN A 158 1.42 -15.62 -17.55
CA ASN A 158 2.40 -16.69 -17.42
C ASN A 158 2.87 -16.85 -15.96
N THR A 159 3.06 -15.74 -15.25
CA THR A 159 3.46 -15.72 -13.84
C THR A 159 2.38 -15.07 -12.98
N ILE A 160 1.99 -15.74 -11.91
CA ILE A 160 0.96 -15.29 -10.98
C ILE A 160 1.59 -15.17 -9.60
N LEU A 161 1.52 -13.96 -9.03
CA LEU A 161 1.92 -13.71 -7.65
C LEU A 161 0.70 -13.86 -6.75
N VAL A 162 0.80 -14.75 -5.76
CA VAL A 162 -0.11 -14.80 -4.62
C VAL A 162 0.59 -14.14 -3.45
N PHE A 163 0.04 -13.04 -2.96
CA PHE A 163 0.56 -12.30 -1.81
C PHE A 163 -0.59 -11.76 -0.96
N ILE A 164 -1.03 -12.56 0.01
CA ILE A 164 -2.15 -12.17 0.89
C ILE A 164 -1.77 -10.99 1.79
N GLY A 165 -0.49 -10.81 2.09
CA GLY A 165 0.04 -9.68 2.85
C GLY A 165 1.03 -10.15 3.90
N GLY A 166 1.36 -9.28 4.86
CA GLY A 166 2.30 -9.64 5.93
C GLY A 166 1.77 -10.70 6.91
N ASN A 167 0.46 -10.97 6.90
CA ASN A 167 -0.17 -12.01 7.71
C ASN A 167 -1.44 -12.52 7.02
N ASP A 168 -1.44 -13.77 6.59
CA ASP A 168 -2.61 -14.49 6.08
C ASP A 168 -3.44 -15.06 7.24
N ARG A 169 -4.41 -14.27 7.71
CA ARG A 169 -5.14 -14.54 8.97
C ARG A 169 -6.03 -15.78 8.91
N PHE A 170 -6.39 -16.20 7.70
CA PHE A 170 -7.32 -17.31 7.44
C PHE A 170 -6.63 -18.46 6.69
N ASP A 171 -5.30 -18.42 6.55
CA ASP A 171 -4.50 -19.39 5.78
C ASP A 171 -5.08 -19.64 4.37
N VAL A 172 -5.57 -18.59 3.72
CA VAL A 172 -6.29 -18.66 2.44
C VAL A 172 -5.37 -18.74 1.23
N ALA A 173 -4.09 -18.40 1.37
CA ALA A 173 -3.09 -18.47 0.30
C ALA A 173 -3.04 -19.86 -0.34
N THR A 174 -3.10 -20.92 0.47
CA THR A 174 -3.09 -22.31 -0.02
C THR A 174 -4.32 -22.62 -0.86
N HIS A 175 -5.50 -22.13 -0.45
CA HIS A 175 -6.74 -22.28 -1.22
C HIS A 175 -6.64 -21.56 -2.57
N VAL A 176 -6.08 -20.35 -2.60
CA VAL A 176 -5.84 -19.59 -3.83
C VAL A 176 -4.87 -20.33 -4.77
N VAL A 177 -3.73 -20.80 -4.26
CA VAL A 177 -2.73 -21.54 -5.04
C VAL A 177 -3.35 -22.81 -5.65
N ASN A 178 -4.12 -23.56 -4.86
CA ASN A 178 -4.80 -24.76 -5.34
C ASN A 178 -5.92 -24.44 -6.35
N ALA A 179 -6.64 -23.34 -6.19
CA ALA A 179 -7.65 -22.89 -7.15
C ALA A 179 -7.02 -22.57 -8.51
N LEU A 180 -5.90 -21.83 -8.49
CA LEU A 180 -5.11 -21.53 -9.68
C LEU A 180 -4.59 -22.80 -10.35
N ASP A 181 -4.11 -23.79 -9.57
CA ASP A 181 -3.63 -25.05 -10.14
C ASP A 181 -4.73 -25.88 -10.80
N LYS A 182 -5.98 -25.76 -10.35
CA LYS A 182 -7.14 -26.42 -10.97
C LYS A 182 -7.52 -25.82 -12.32
N ILE A 183 -7.48 -24.50 -12.45
CA ILE A 183 -8.05 -23.79 -13.60
C ILE A 183 -7.02 -23.37 -14.65
N LEU A 184 -5.72 -23.42 -14.31
CA LEU A 184 -4.63 -23.05 -15.23
C LEU A 184 -3.66 -24.22 -15.43
N VAL A 185 -2.96 -24.18 -16.56
CA VAL A 185 -1.94 -25.16 -16.93
C VAL A 185 -0.69 -24.45 -17.42
N GLY A 186 0.49 -24.95 -17.02
CA GLY A 186 1.79 -24.50 -17.50
C GLY A 186 2.18 -23.10 -17.04
N LYS A 187 1.64 -22.63 -15.91
CA LYS A 187 1.94 -21.31 -15.32
C LYS A 187 2.99 -21.42 -14.21
N LYS A 188 3.58 -20.28 -13.87
CA LYS A 188 4.41 -20.10 -12.69
C LYS A 188 3.61 -19.42 -11.59
N ILE A 189 3.38 -20.11 -10.48
CA ILE A 189 2.71 -19.58 -9.30
C ILE A 189 3.77 -19.28 -8.25
N ILE A 190 3.89 -18.02 -7.88
CA ILE A 190 4.78 -17.54 -6.84
C ILE A 190 3.93 -17.22 -5.62
N LEU A 191 4.16 -17.89 -4.49
CA LEU A 191 3.57 -17.51 -3.21
C LEU A 191 4.60 -16.72 -2.40
N LEU A 192 4.29 -15.46 -2.13
CA LEU A 192 5.02 -14.64 -1.17
C LEU A 192 4.33 -14.79 0.19
N ASP A 193 4.97 -15.49 1.12
CA ASP A 193 4.42 -15.76 2.45
C ASP A 193 5.56 -15.96 3.46
N GLN A 194 5.39 -15.47 4.70
CA GLN A 194 6.41 -15.58 5.74
C GLN A 194 6.74 -17.04 6.08
N LYS A 195 5.75 -17.94 6.02
CA LYS A 195 5.92 -19.37 6.30
C LYS A 195 6.52 -20.12 5.10
N ALA A 196 6.48 -19.52 3.91
CA ALA A 196 6.94 -20.09 2.64
C ALA A 196 6.62 -21.60 2.49
N PRO A 197 5.34 -22.00 2.58
CA PRO A 197 4.98 -23.41 2.66
C PRO A 197 5.35 -24.15 1.37
N PHE A 198 5.72 -25.43 1.49
CA PHE A 198 5.86 -26.28 0.31
C PHE A 198 4.48 -26.75 -0.16
N ILE A 199 4.14 -26.46 -1.42
CA ILE A 199 2.89 -26.90 -2.06
C ILE A 199 3.25 -27.67 -3.34
N SER A 200 2.76 -28.90 -3.45
CA SER A 200 2.93 -29.71 -4.65
C SER A 200 1.79 -29.44 -5.63
N LEU A 201 2.14 -28.93 -6.81
CA LEU A 201 1.19 -28.60 -7.88
C LEU A 201 1.22 -29.66 -8.97
N LYS A 202 0.06 -29.93 -9.58
CA LYS A 202 -0.09 -30.94 -10.64
C LYS A 202 0.10 -30.33 -12.03
N ASN A 203 -0.42 -29.13 -12.25
CA ASN A 203 -0.55 -28.54 -13.57
C ASN A 203 0.41 -27.35 -13.79
N ASN A 204 0.96 -26.80 -12.71
CA ASN A 204 1.76 -25.58 -12.73
C ASN A 204 3.05 -25.73 -11.92
N THR A 205 3.97 -24.77 -12.10
CA THR A 205 5.19 -24.68 -11.30
C THR A 205 4.96 -23.80 -10.08
N TYR A 206 5.58 -24.18 -8.96
CA TYR A 206 5.45 -23.48 -7.70
C TYR A 206 6.79 -22.92 -7.23
N GLN A 207 6.77 -21.69 -6.74
CA GLN A 207 7.88 -21.07 -6.04
C GLN A 207 7.35 -20.39 -4.77
N ALA A 208 7.89 -20.75 -3.62
CA ALA A 208 7.71 -19.98 -2.40
C ALA A 208 8.79 -18.89 -2.31
N LEU A 209 8.39 -17.69 -1.95
CA LEU A 209 9.27 -16.60 -1.55
C LEU A 209 8.97 -16.25 -0.11
N GLU A 210 10.01 -16.14 0.70
CA GLU A 210 9.95 -15.50 2.01
C GLU A 210 9.96 -13.98 1.85
N PHE A 211 10.20 -13.25 2.94
CA PHE A 211 10.31 -11.80 2.96
C PHE A 211 11.20 -11.25 1.82
N VAL A 212 10.66 -10.26 1.09
CA VAL A 212 11.37 -9.56 0.02
C VAL A 212 11.44 -8.07 0.36
N ASP A 213 12.64 -7.51 0.32
CA ASP A 213 12.88 -6.08 0.57
C ASP A 213 12.41 -5.22 -0.63
N ASP A 214 12.66 -5.68 -1.86
CA ASP A 214 12.25 -5.00 -3.09
C ASP A 214 11.04 -5.66 -3.77
N MET A 215 9.84 -5.20 -3.40
CA MET A 215 8.60 -5.62 -4.05
C MET A 215 8.54 -5.27 -5.55
N SER A 216 9.30 -4.26 -6.01
CA SER A 216 9.32 -3.90 -7.43
C SER A 216 9.87 -5.03 -8.30
N ALA A 217 10.88 -5.76 -7.81
CA ALA A 217 11.46 -6.91 -8.50
C ALA A 217 10.47 -8.07 -8.63
N VAL A 218 9.61 -8.27 -7.63
CA VAL A 218 8.57 -9.30 -7.66
C VAL A 218 7.45 -8.89 -8.62
N TYR A 219 6.97 -7.64 -8.54
CA TYR A 219 5.93 -7.12 -9.42
C TYR A 219 6.34 -7.08 -10.90
N LYS A 220 7.62 -6.82 -11.21
CA LYS A 220 8.14 -6.88 -12.58
C LYS A 220 7.89 -8.22 -13.27
N GLN A 221 7.92 -9.31 -12.50
CA GLN A 221 7.76 -10.67 -13.00
C GLN A 221 6.30 -11.12 -13.08
N ALA A 222 5.39 -10.45 -12.35
CA ALA A 222 4.01 -10.91 -12.19
C ALA A 222 3.08 -10.38 -13.28
N ASP A 223 2.33 -11.26 -13.94
CA ASP A 223 1.30 -10.89 -14.92
C ASP A 223 -0.08 -10.75 -14.28
N LEU A 224 -0.28 -11.38 -13.12
CA LEU A 224 -1.50 -11.34 -12.29
C LEU A 224 -1.10 -11.35 -10.82
N ILE A 225 -1.81 -10.59 -9.98
CA ILE A 225 -1.61 -10.59 -8.52
C ILE A 225 -2.92 -10.97 -7.81
N ILE A 226 -2.89 -12.01 -6.98
CA ILE A 226 -3.95 -12.28 -6.00
C ILE A 226 -3.47 -11.79 -4.63
N ASN A 227 -4.19 -10.86 -4.01
CA ASN A 227 -3.75 -10.16 -2.80
C ASN A 227 -4.78 -10.13 -1.68
N GLY A 228 -4.40 -9.76 -0.46
CA GLY A 228 -5.30 -9.77 0.71
C GLY A 228 -6.14 -8.50 0.95
N GLY A 229 -6.26 -7.61 -0.04
CA GLY A 229 -7.08 -6.40 0.10
C GLY A 229 -6.40 -5.23 0.84
N GLY A 230 -5.08 -5.30 1.08
CA GLY A 230 -4.29 -4.20 1.63
C GLY A 230 -3.73 -3.25 0.56
N LEU A 231 -2.57 -2.64 0.85
CA LEU A 231 -1.88 -1.69 -0.04
C LEU A 231 -1.53 -2.30 -1.43
N THR A 232 -1.27 -3.61 -1.49
CA THR A 232 -0.87 -4.31 -2.72
C THR A 232 -1.84 -4.11 -3.88
N LYS A 233 -3.17 -4.04 -3.64
CA LYS A 233 -4.13 -3.78 -4.73
C LYS A 233 -3.92 -2.40 -5.36
N TYR A 234 -3.52 -1.40 -4.56
CA TYR A 234 -3.20 -0.06 -5.04
C TYR A 234 -1.88 -0.05 -5.82
N GLU A 235 -0.86 -0.76 -5.35
CA GLU A 235 0.44 -0.88 -6.04
C GLU A 235 0.31 -1.64 -7.36
N ALA A 236 -0.49 -2.73 -7.38
CA ALA A 236 -0.82 -3.47 -8.59
C ALA A 236 -1.60 -2.59 -9.58
N GLY A 237 -2.61 -1.86 -9.07
CA GLY A 237 -3.37 -0.84 -9.79
C GLY A 237 -2.49 0.20 -10.47
N PHE A 238 -1.60 0.80 -9.68
CA PHE A 238 -0.59 1.71 -10.18
C PHE A 238 0.27 1.02 -11.24
N CYS A 239 0.82 -0.16 -10.99
CA CYS A 239 1.70 -0.84 -11.96
C CYS A 239 0.98 -1.41 -13.20
N LEU A 240 -0.33 -1.21 -13.38
CA LEU A 240 -1.11 -1.82 -14.47
C LEU A 240 -1.02 -3.35 -14.48
N ILE A 241 -0.99 -3.96 -13.28
CA ILE A 241 -1.00 -5.40 -13.11
C ILE A 241 -2.42 -5.82 -12.78
N PRO A 242 -3.04 -6.67 -13.60
CA PRO A 242 -4.32 -7.28 -13.26
C PRO A 242 -4.28 -7.87 -11.85
N ASN A 243 -5.31 -7.62 -11.04
CA ASN A 243 -5.31 -8.05 -9.65
C ASN A 243 -6.69 -8.41 -9.11
N CYS A 244 -6.70 -9.39 -8.19
CA CYS A 244 -7.87 -9.78 -7.41
C CYS A 244 -7.56 -9.67 -5.92
N ALA A 245 -8.51 -9.21 -5.12
CA ALA A 245 -8.36 -9.00 -3.69
C ALA A 245 -9.29 -9.94 -2.91
N ILE A 246 -8.72 -10.66 -1.93
CA ILE A 246 -9.43 -11.45 -0.92
C ILE A 246 -9.23 -10.81 0.44
N SER A 247 -10.24 -10.08 0.91
CA SER A 247 -10.06 -9.14 2.02
C SER A 247 -9.93 -9.87 3.36
N GLN A 248 -8.90 -9.51 4.15
CA GLN A 248 -8.59 -10.12 5.45
C GLN A 248 -9.28 -9.41 6.63
N THR A 249 -9.76 -8.18 6.45
CA THR A 249 -10.53 -7.44 7.46
C THR A 249 -11.76 -6.78 6.85
N ARG A 250 -12.72 -6.38 7.68
CA ARG A 250 -13.95 -5.73 7.21
C ARG A 250 -13.66 -4.37 6.57
N GLU A 251 -12.68 -3.67 7.12
CA GLU A 251 -12.17 -2.40 6.61
C GLU A 251 -11.59 -2.56 5.20
N GLN A 252 -10.73 -3.56 5.02
CA GLN A 252 -10.17 -3.90 3.71
C GLN A 252 -11.28 -4.29 2.73
N TYR A 253 -12.28 -5.04 3.19
CA TYR A 253 -13.39 -5.47 2.34
C TYR A 253 -14.22 -4.29 1.86
N THR A 254 -14.55 -3.35 2.75
CA THR A 254 -15.31 -2.16 2.39
C THR A 254 -14.55 -1.31 1.35
N ASP A 255 -13.24 -1.13 1.55
CA ASP A 255 -12.36 -0.46 0.57
C ASP A 255 -12.26 -1.24 -0.76
N THR A 256 -12.11 -2.56 -0.72
CA THR A 256 -12.07 -3.42 -1.92
C THR A 256 -13.36 -3.32 -2.74
N LEU A 257 -14.53 -3.22 -2.10
CA LEU A 257 -15.81 -3.06 -2.80
C LEU A 257 -15.87 -1.74 -3.59
N GLU A 258 -15.34 -0.63 -3.07
CA GLU A 258 -15.28 0.63 -3.81
C GLU A 258 -14.37 0.52 -5.05
N LEU A 259 -13.19 -0.08 -4.90
CA LEU A 259 -12.29 -0.32 -6.04
C LEU A 259 -12.91 -1.29 -7.06
N ALA A 260 -13.60 -2.33 -6.61
CA ALA A 260 -14.20 -3.32 -7.49
C ALA A 260 -15.32 -2.73 -8.35
N ARG A 261 -16.16 -1.85 -7.77
CA ARG A 261 -17.19 -1.11 -8.53
C ARG A 261 -16.60 -0.23 -9.63
N ALA A 262 -15.38 0.29 -9.41
CA ALA A 262 -14.64 1.08 -10.39
C ALA A 262 -13.71 0.26 -11.29
N HIS A 263 -13.77 -1.08 -11.23
CA HIS A 263 -12.87 -1.98 -11.93
C HIS A 263 -11.38 -1.70 -11.64
N LEU A 264 -10.99 -1.33 -10.43
CA LEU A 264 -9.57 -1.14 -10.05
C LEU A 264 -8.96 -2.38 -9.38
N THR A 265 -9.82 -3.25 -8.84
CA THR A 265 -9.50 -4.59 -8.35
C THR A 265 -10.68 -5.51 -8.66
N PHE A 266 -10.49 -6.82 -8.57
CA PHE A 266 -11.60 -7.77 -8.60
C PHE A 266 -11.79 -8.35 -7.20
N ASP A 267 -13.02 -8.28 -6.69
CA ASP A 267 -13.35 -8.77 -5.37
C ASP A 267 -13.52 -10.29 -5.39
N LEU A 268 -12.70 -11.00 -4.59
CA LEU A 268 -12.85 -12.43 -4.28
C LEU A 268 -13.61 -12.66 -2.96
N GLY A 269 -14.17 -11.61 -2.39
CA GLY A 269 -14.93 -11.66 -1.15
C GLY A 269 -14.07 -11.58 0.11
N PHE A 270 -14.69 -11.96 1.22
CA PHE A 270 -14.09 -11.94 2.54
C PHE A 270 -13.42 -13.28 2.86
N ALA A 271 -12.17 -13.23 3.34
CA ALA A 271 -11.31 -14.41 3.48
C ALA A 271 -11.87 -15.50 4.40
N GLU A 272 -12.60 -15.11 5.46
CA GLU A 272 -13.28 -16.05 6.37
C GLU A 272 -14.25 -17.00 5.66
N ASN A 273 -14.85 -16.54 4.56
CA ASN A 273 -15.86 -17.30 3.80
C ASN A 273 -15.29 -17.98 2.55
N ALA A 274 -13.99 -17.83 2.29
CA ALA A 274 -13.40 -18.27 1.05
C ALA A 274 -13.14 -19.77 1.07
N THR A 275 -13.77 -20.48 0.12
CA THR A 275 -13.55 -21.90 -0.14
C THR A 275 -12.78 -22.09 -1.44
N LEU A 276 -12.14 -23.25 -1.60
CA LEU A 276 -11.47 -23.61 -2.85
C LEU A 276 -12.41 -23.51 -4.06
N GLU A 277 -13.67 -23.94 -3.92
CA GLU A 277 -14.68 -23.91 -4.97
C GLU A 277 -15.08 -22.48 -5.33
N SER A 278 -15.34 -21.63 -4.34
CA SER A 278 -15.68 -20.21 -4.58
C SER A 278 -14.55 -19.47 -5.28
N LEU A 279 -13.31 -19.65 -4.81
CA LEU A 279 -12.12 -19.04 -5.39
C LEU A 279 -11.87 -19.53 -6.83
N THR A 280 -12.06 -20.83 -7.08
CA THR A 280 -11.93 -21.40 -8.44
C THR A 280 -12.87 -20.67 -9.40
N LEU A 281 -14.16 -20.58 -9.04
CA LEU A 281 -15.19 -19.95 -9.88
C LEU A 281 -14.95 -18.45 -10.08
N ASP A 282 -14.62 -17.74 -9.01
CA ASP A 282 -14.46 -16.29 -9.05
C ASP A 282 -13.18 -15.86 -9.80
N ILE A 283 -12.07 -16.59 -9.62
CA ILE A 283 -10.83 -16.34 -10.36
C ILE A 283 -11.04 -16.65 -11.85
N GLU A 284 -11.69 -17.77 -12.20
CA GLU A 284 -12.01 -18.10 -13.59
C GLU A 284 -12.86 -16.99 -14.24
N ARG A 285 -13.90 -16.50 -13.53
CA ARG A 285 -14.72 -15.36 -13.99
C ARG A 285 -13.87 -14.12 -14.29
N PHE A 286 -12.94 -13.78 -13.40
CA PHE A 286 -12.06 -12.63 -13.61
C PHE A 286 -11.15 -12.80 -14.83
N LEU A 287 -10.54 -13.97 -15.00
CA LEU A 287 -9.63 -14.26 -16.11
C LEU A 287 -10.32 -14.11 -17.48
N HIS A 288 -11.61 -14.43 -17.56
CA HIS A 288 -12.39 -14.31 -18.80
C HIS A 288 -12.87 -12.89 -19.11
N THR A 289 -13.25 -12.10 -18.09
CA THR A 289 -14.04 -10.88 -18.31
C THR A 289 -13.44 -9.61 -17.69
N GLY A 290 -12.61 -9.73 -16.66
CA GLY A 290 -12.23 -8.59 -15.82
C GLY A 290 -10.99 -7.84 -16.29
N ILE A 291 -10.04 -8.52 -16.95
CA ILE A 291 -8.68 -7.98 -17.14
C ILE A 291 -8.65 -6.70 -18.00
N LEU A 292 -9.35 -6.68 -19.13
CA LEU A 292 -9.32 -5.54 -20.06
C LEU A 292 -10.00 -4.30 -19.45
N ALA A 293 -11.17 -4.48 -18.83
CA ALA A 293 -11.87 -3.41 -18.14
C ALA A 293 -11.02 -2.85 -16.98
N GLN A 294 -10.40 -3.75 -16.20
CA GLN A 294 -9.57 -3.34 -15.09
C GLN A 294 -8.36 -2.54 -15.56
N ARG A 295 -7.70 -2.98 -16.64
CA ARG A 295 -6.58 -2.25 -17.22
C ARG A 295 -6.97 -0.83 -17.66
N ALA A 296 -8.11 -0.68 -18.32
CA ALA A 296 -8.59 0.64 -18.74
C ALA A 296 -8.81 1.58 -17.55
N ALA A 297 -9.45 1.08 -16.49
CA ALA A 297 -9.65 1.86 -15.26
C ALA A 297 -8.33 2.21 -14.55
N MET A 298 -7.39 1.27 -14.47
CA MET A 298 -6.06 1.51 -13.87
C MET A 298 -5.23 2.53 -14.66
N LEU A 299 -5.44 2.64 -15.98
CA LEU A 299 -4.82 3.67 -16.82
C LEU A 299 -5.36 5.07 -16.50
N SER A 300 -6.67 5.21 -16.31
CA SER A 300 -7.32 6.50 -16.08
C SER A 300 -7.24 7.01 -14.64
N SER A 301 -7.13 6.11 -13.65
CA SER A 301 -7.36 6.47 -12.24
C SER A 301 -6.09 6.76 -11.43
N TYR A 302 -4.92 6.25 -11.87
CA TYR A 302 -3.65 6.42 -11.14
C TYR A 302 -2.76 7.49 -11.76
N TYR A 303 -2.10 8.27 -10.90
CA TYR A 303 -1.26 9.41 -11.27
C TYR A 303 0.22 9.07 -11.11
N LEU A 304 1.06 9.49 -12.06
CA LEU A 304 2.51 9.23 -12.04
C LEU A 304 3.27 10.06 -11.00
N ASP A 305 2.65 11.12 -10.52
CA ASP A 305 3.20 12.12 -9.62
C ASP A 305 2.48 12.14 -8.26
N SER A 306 1.66 11.14 -7.94
CA SER A 306 0.84 11.15 -6.71
C SER A 306 1.65 11.22 -5.42
N THR A 307 2.81 10.54 -5.35
CA THR A 307 3.72 10.66 -4.19
C THR A 307 4.30 12.08 -4.09
N GLU A 308 4.60 12.73 -5.22
CA GLU A 308 5.11 14.10 -5.25
C GLU A 308 4.03 15.09 -4.82
N GLN A 309 2.79 14.94 -5.33
CA GLN A 309 1.65 15.76 -4.93
C GLN A 309 1.37 15.65 -3.43
N PHE A 310 1.48 14.44 -2.84
CA PHE A 310 1.37 14.28 -1.40
C PHE A 310 2.49 15.02 -0.66
N ALA A 311 3.75 14.83 -1.04
CA ALA A 311 4.88 15.53 -0.42
C ALA A 311 4.73 17.07 -0.52
N GLN A 312 4.24 17.60 -1.65
CA GLN A 312 3.97 19.02 -1.83
C GLN A 312 2.94 19.56 -0.82
N GLU A 313 1.89 18.81 -0.48
CA GLU A 313 0.90 19.24 0.52
C GLU A 313 1.50 19.32 1.93
N ILE A 314 2.36 18.37 2.32
CA ILE A 314 3.07 18.44 3.61
C ILE A 314 4.03 19.63 3.65
N ILE A 315 4.72 19.90 2.54
CA ILE A 315 5.62 21.07 2.41
C ILE A 315 4.84 22.39 2.51
N LYS A 316 3.65 22.48 1.90
CA LYS A 316 2.78 23.67 2.00
C LYS A 316 2.46 23.97 3.47
N VAL A 317 1.98 22.97 4.22
CA VAL A 317 1.75 23.10 5.66
C VAL A 317 3.01 23.56 6.37
N SER A 318 4.17 22.98 6.06
CA SER A 318 5.46 23.34 6.66
C SER A 318 5.88 24.79 6.44
N ASN A 319 5.39 25.45 5.38
CA ASN A 319 5.74 26.84 5.04
C ASN A 319 4.75 27.88 5.60
N GLU A 320 3.57 27.47 6.09
CA GLU A 320 2.53 28.37 6.66
C GLU A 320 2.85 28.93 8.05
#